data_AF-A0A1M4VEP1-F1
#
_entry.id   AF-A0A1M4VEP1-F1
#
_cell.length_a   1.000
_cell.length_b   1.000
_cell.length_c   1.000
_cell.angle_alpha   90.00
_cell.angle_beta   90.00
_cell.angle_gamma   90.00
#
_symmetry.space_group_name_H-M   'P 1'
#
loop_
_entity.id
_entity.type
_entity.pdbx_description
1 polymer ?
#
loop_
_entity_poly.entity_id
_entity_poly.type
_entity_poly.pdbx_seq_one_letter_code
_entity_poly.pdbx_strand_id
1 'polypeptide(L)'
;MMYAKFGSAECFRRGRDASASIGLVPAHSGSGGKVTIGRITKRGDTYLRTLIINGARSLVIHVKEKTDSLSCWVRQLLSTKGFNKTIVAVANKLVRMATAMLKSGLEHRQPVAQ
;
A
#
# COMPACT_ATOMS: atom_id res chain seq x y z
N MET A 1 -7.55 -7.48 -11.89
CA MET A 1 -8.37 -6.86 -10.82
C MET A 1 -7.99 -5.41 -10.54
N MET A 2 -6.76 -5.07 -10.15
CA MET A 2 -6.37 -3.66 -9.92
C MET A 2 -6.56 -2.77 -11.16
N TYR A 3 -6.16 -3.24 -12.34
CA TYR A 3 -6.40 -2.53 -13.60
C TYR A 3 -7.89 -2.31 -13.88
N ALA A 4 -8.75 -3.28 -13.59
CA ALA A 4 -10.20 -3.14 -13.79
C ALA A 4 -10.84 -2.09 -12.87
N LYS A 5 -10.25 -1.83 -11.69
CA LYS A 5 -10.75 -0.81 -10.74
C LYS A 5 -10.06 0.54 -10.83
N PHE A 6 -8.79 0.57 -11.20
CA PHE A 6 -8.02 1.81 -11.31
C PHE A 6 -7.89 2.31 -12.74
N GLY A 7 -8.15 1.50 -13.77
CA GLY A 7 -7.87 1.82 -15.17
C GLY A 7 -6.39 2.21 -15.35
N SER A 8 -6.16 3.26 -16.14
CA SER A 8 -4.85 3.93 -16.29
C SER A 8 -4.37 4.66 -15.02
N ALA A 9 -5.14 4.61 -13.92
CA ALA A 9 -4.90 5.34 -12.67
C ALA A 9 -4.70 6.86 -12.81
N GLU A 10 -5.07 7.42 -13.97
CA GLU A 10 -5.02 8.86 -14.28
C GLU A 10 -5.97 9.66 -13.38
N CYS A 11 -7.10 9.06 -12.97
CA CYS A 11 -8.03 9.65 -12.01
C CYS A 11 -7.41 9.96 -10.64
N PHE A 12 -6.27 9.36 -10.30
CA PHE A 12 -5.58 9.62 -9.04
C PHE A 12 -4.41 10.58 -9.26
N ARG A 13 -4.46 11.76 -8.62
CA ARG A 13 -3.34 12.72 -8.66
C ARG A 13 -2.07 12.12 -8.06
N ARG A 14 -2.19 11.42 -6.92
CA ARG A 14 -1.09 10.76 -6.20
C ARG A 14 -1.45 9.31 -5.88
N GLY A 15 -0.44 8.43 -5.77
CA GLY A 15 -0.65 7.05 -5.32
C GLY A 15 -1.26 6.94 -3.90
N ARG A 16 -1.15 7.99 -3.07
CA ARG A 16 -1.83 8.06 -1.78
C ARG A 16 -3.35 8.13 -1.93
N ASP A 17 -3.84 8.79 -2.98
CA ASP A 17 -5.28 8.94 -3.26
C ASP A 17 -5.87 7.59 -3.68
N ALA A 18 -5.10 6.80 -4.45
CA ALA A 18 -5.44 5.42 -4.77
C ALA A 18 -5.47 4.52 -3.53
N SER A 19 -4.50 4.65 -2.61
CA SER A 19 -4.55 3.92 -1.33
C SER A 19 -5.72 4.35 -0.43
N ALA A 20 -6.12 5.63 -0.48
CA ALA A 20 -7.24 6.14 0.30
C ALA A 20 -8.59 5.62 -0.22
N SER A 21 -8.76 5.48 -1.54
CA SER A 21 -10.02 4.99 -2.15
C SER A 21 -10.34 3.53 -1.82
N ILE A 22 -9.33 2.72 -1.46
CA ILE A 22 -9.44 1.34 -0.97
C ILE A 22 -9.34 1.23 0.57
N GLY A 23 -9.32 2.36 1.27
CA GLY A 23 -9.36 2.43 2.72
C GLY A 23 -8.08 2.01 3.43
N LEU A 24 -6.91 1.99 2.77
CA LEU A 24 -5.62 1.64 3.40
C LEU A 24 -4.96 2.81 4.16
N VAL A 25 -5.53 4.00 4.10
CA VAL A 25 -5.04 5.21 4.76
C VAL A 25 -5.94 5.53 5.98
N PRO A 26 -5.38 6.00 7.11
CA PRO A 26 -6.19 6.51 8.22
C PRO A 26 -7.08 7.68 7.78
N ALA A 27 -8.22 7.85 8.46
CA ALA A 27 -9.04 9.03 8.25
C ALA A 27 -8.24 10.30 8.58
N HIS A 28 -8.43 11.34 7.78
CA HIS A 28 -7.96 12.67 8.08
C HIS A 28 -9.18 13.57 8.23
N SER A 29 -9.32 14.25 9.37
CA SER A 29 -10.35 15.24 9.62
C SER A 29 -9.75 16.47 10.27
N GLY A 30 -10.22 17.65 9.89
CA GLY A 30 -9.67 18.91 10.36
C GLY A 30 -10.24 20.10 9.61
N SER A 31 -10.46 21.20 10.32
CA SER A 31 -10.83 22.51 9.78
C SER A 31 -9.92 23.57 10.42
N GLY A 32 -9.73 24.71 9.76
CA GLY A 32 -8.96 25.84 10.31
C GLY A 32 -7.47 25.55 10.55
N GLY A 33 -6.83 24.73 9.71
CA GLY A 33 -5.39 24.45 9.80
C GLY A 33 -4.96 23.36 10.80
N LYS A 34 -5.88 22.81 11.59
CA LYS A 34 -5.60 21.70 12.50
C LYS A 34 -5.99 20.36 11.89
N VAL A 35 -5.00 19.53 11.53
CA VAL A 35 -5.23 18.19 10.97
C VAL A 35 -5.18 17.14 12.07
N THR A 36 -6.28 16.40 12.25
CA THR A 36 -6.35 15.24 13.14
C THR A 36 -6.29 13.96 12.33
N ILE A 37 -5.40 13.03 12.72
CA ILE A 37 -5.30 11.69 12.12
C ILE A 37 -6.15 10.74 12.94
N GLY A 38 -7.20 10.19 12.32
CA GLY A 38 -8.13 9.24 12.90
C GLY A 38 -7.75 7.78 12.65
N ARG A 39 -8.70 6.88 12.93
CA ARG A 39 -8.55 5.43 12.69
C ARG A 39 -8.64 5.11 11.19
N ILE A 40 -8.19 3.91 10.81
CA ILE A 40 -8.48 3.36 9.48
C ILE A 40 -9.99 3.12 9.40
N THR A 41 -10.66 3.89 8.55
CA THR A 41 -12.12 3.86 8.41
C THR A 41 -12.63 2.58 7.76
N LYS A 42 -11.75 1.89 7.02
CA LYS A 42 -12.08 0.75 6.15
C LYS A 42 -13.13 1.10 5.08
N ARG A 43 -13.40 2.39 4.84
CA ARG A 43 -14.29 2.85 3.77
C ARG A 43 -13.55 2.78 2.43
N GLY A 44 -14.25 2.34 1.38
CA GLY A 44 -13.70 2.09 0.06
C GLY A 44 -14.13 0.72 -0.48
N ASP A 45 -13.43 0.22 -1.50
CA ASP A 45 -13.69 -1.09 -2.08
C ASP A 45 -13.19 -2.22 -1.13
N THR A 46 -14.13 -2.82 -0.39
CA THR A 46 -13.84 -3.88 0.60
C THR A 46 -13.24 -5.12 -0.06
N TYR A 47 -13.67 -5.46 -1.28
CA TYR A 47 -13.20 -6.66 -1.97
C TYR A 47 -11.73 -6.52 -2.36
N LEU A 48 -11.40 -5.41 -3.01
CA LEU A 48 -10.04 -5.07 -3.42
C LEU A 48 -9.12 -4.92 -2.21
N ARG A 49 -9.61 -4.27 -1.14
CA ARG A 49 -8.88 -4.21 0.14
C ARG A 49 -8.56 -5.61 0.66
N THR A 50 -9.54 -6.51 0.69
CA THR A 50 -9.37 -7.87 1.21
C THR A 50 -8.34 -8.63 0.41
N LEU A 51 -8.42 -8.57 -0.92
CA LEU A 51 -7.48 -9.24 -1.82
C LEU A 51 -6.05 -8.72 -1.64
N ILE A 52 -5.86 -7.41 -1.57
CA ILE A 52 -4.52 -6.81 -1.39
C ILE A 52 -3.96 -7.16 -0.02
N ILE A 53 -4.78 -7.14 1.04
CA ILE A 53 -4.35 -7.53 2.38
C ILE A 53 -3.95 -9.01 2.42
N ASN A 54 -4.68 -9.90 1.74
CA ASN A 54 -4.32 -11.31 1.66
C ASN A 54 -3.02 -11.54 0.86
N GLY A 55 -2.86 -10.83 -0.27
CA GLY A 55 -1.63 -10.85 -1.05
C GLY A 55 -0.42 -10.35 -0.25
N ALA A 56 -0.59 -9.24 0.47
CA ALA A 56 0.43 -8.71 1.36
C ALA A 56 0.77 -9.69 2.50
N ARG A 57 -0.23 -10.38 3.06
CA ARG A 57 -0.01 -11.42 4.07
C ARG A 57 0.86 -12.55 3.54
N SER A 58 0.56 -13.05 2.34
CA SER A 58 1.38 -14.07 1.68
C SER A 58 2.82 -13.59 1.50
N LEU A 59 3.03 -12.35 1.02
CA LEU A 59 4.37 -11.78 0.87
C LEU A 59 5.12 -11.73 2.20
N VAL A 60 4.47 -11.27 3.27
CA VAL A 60 5.08 -11.16 4.61
C VAL A 60 5.47 -12.52 5.18
N ILE A 61 4.70 -13.57 4.92
CA ILE A 61 5.01 -14.94 5.38
C ILE A 61 6.25 -15.50 4.66
N HIS A 62 6.39 -15.23 3.35
CA HIS A 62 7.47 -15.77 2.51
C HIS A 62 8.72 -14.89 2.47
N VAL A 63 8.80 -13.83 3.28
CA VAL A 63 9.88 -12.83 3.21
C VAL A 63 11.20 -13.29 3.85
N LYS A 64 11.18 -14.40 4.61
CA LYS A 64 12.32 -14.88 5.43
C LYS A 64 13.55 -15.28 4.64
N GLU A 65 13.38 -15.71 3.40
CA GLU A 65 14.47 -16.24 2.56
C GLU A 65 15.00 -15.21 1.55
N LYS A 66 14.33 -14.04 1.40
CA LYS A 66 14.63 -13.07 0.34
C LYS A 66 15.51 -11.91 0.80
N THR A 67 16.54 -11.58 0.03
CA THR A 67 17.54 -10.53 0.36
C THR A 67 17.26 -9.18 -0.31
N ASP A 68 16.20 -9.07 -1.12
CA ASP A 68 15.81 -7.82 -1.76
C ASP A 68 15.48 -6.68 -0.76
N SER A 69 15.68 -5.43 -1.17
CA SER A 69 15.49 -4.24 -0.32
C SER A 69 14.07 -4.13 0.26
N LEU A 70 13.07 -4.61 -0.50
CA LEU A 70 11.70 -4.70 -0.01
C LEU A 70 11.60 -5.70 1.15
N SER A 71 12.22 -6.87 1.00
CA SER A 71 12.20 -7.91 2.02
C SER A 71 12.92 -7.48 3.29
N CYS A 72 14.04 -6.77 3.19
CA CYS A 72 14.71 -6.15 4.34
C CYS A 72 13.79 -5.16 5.07
N TRP A 73 13.13 -4.25 4.33
CA TRP A 73 12.17 -3.30 4.91
C TRP A 73 11.00 -3.98 5.61
N VAL A 74 10.46 -5.07 5.04
CA VAL A 74 9.39 -5.86 5.66
C VAL A 74 9.85 -6.51 6.96
N ARG A 75 11.03 -7.13 6.99
CA ARG A 75 11.60 -7.75 8.21
C ARG A 75 11.80 -6.72 9.32
N GLN A 76 12.30 -5.54 8.98
CA GLN A 76 12.44 -4.43 9.94
C GLN A 76 11.08 -3.99 10.51
N LEU A 77 10.04 -3.91 9.66
CA LEU A 77 8.69 -3.60 10.13
C LEU A 77 8.11 -4.70 11.01
N LEU A 78 8.34 -5.98 10.67
CA LEU A 78 7.90 -7.11 11.48
C LEU A 78 8.47 -7.04 12.90
N SER A 79 9.77 -6.75 13.02
CA SER A 79 10.46 -6.60 14.31
C SER A 79 9.93 -5.41 15.13
N THR A 80 9.61 -4.29 14.49
CA THR A 80 9.30 -3.03 15.20
C THR A 80 7.81 -2.78 15.44
N LYS A 81 6.92 -3.27 14.56
CA LYS A 81 5.48 -2.93 14.57
C LYS A 81 4.57 -4.15 14.71
N GLY A 82 5.09 -5.36 14.50
CA GLY A 82 4.33 -6.60 14.56
C GLY A 82 3.57 -6.93 13.27
N PHE A 83 3.01 -8.14 13.24
CA PHE A 83 2.53 -8.80 12.03
C PHE A 83 1.41 -8.03 11.29
N ASN A 84 0.30 -7.73 11.97
CA ASN A 84 -0.86 -7.09 11.34
C ASN A 84 -0.56 -5.67 10.81
N LYS A 85 0.22 -4.88 11.56
CA LYS A 85 0.63 -3.53 11.12
C LYS A 85 1.53 -3.61 9.89
N THR A 86 2.41 -4.61 9.85
CA THR A 86 3.29 -4.83 8.70
C THR A 86 2.50 -5.20 7.45
N ILE A 87 1.50 -6.08 7.55
CA ILE A 87 0.63 -6.44 6.41
C ILE A 87 -0.03 -5.21 5.80
N VAL A 88 -0.61 -4.33 6.64
CA VAL A 88 -1.26 -3.11 6.14
C VAL A 88 -0.25 -2.16 5.50
N ALA A 89 0.95 -2.02 6.07
CA ALA A 89 2.00 -1.19 5.49
C ALA A 89 2.49 -1.72 4.13
N VAL A 90 2.67 -3.04 4.01
CA VAL A 90 3.02 -3.71 2.75
C VAL A 90 1.93 -3.51 1.71
N ALA A 91 0.67 -3.75 2.07
CA ALA A 91 -0.48 -3.50 1.20
C ALA A 91 -0.50 -2.06 0.66
N ASN A 92 -0.28 -1.07 1.54
CA ASN A 92 -0.24 0.33 1.14
C ASN A 92 0.94 0.63 0.19
N LYS A 93 2.12 0.01 0.42
CA LYS A 93 3.27 0.15 -0.46
C LYS A 93 3.01 -0.46 -1.84
N LEU A 94 2.43 -1.67 -1.89
CA LEU A 94 2.07 -2.36 -3.13
C LEU A 94 1.09 -1.53 -3.97
N VAL A 95 0.08 -0.92 -3.35
CA VAL A 95 -0.89 -0.08 -4.06
C VAL A 95 -0.21 1.14 -4.67
N ARG A 96 0.64 1.82 -3.90
CA ARG A 96 1.35 3.00 -4.39
C ARG A 96 2.29 2.66 -5.55
N MET A 97 2.96 1.50 -5.50
CA MET A 97 3.79 1.02 -6.60
C MET A 97 2.93 0.68 -7.82
N ALA A 98 1.83 -0.04 -7.65
CA ALA A 98 0.90 -0.36 -8.73
C ALA A 98 0.34 0.90 -9.40
N THR A 99 -0.05 1.92 -8.64
CA THR A 99 -0.49 3.20 -9.19
C THR A 99 0.63 3.89 -9.98
N ALA A 100 1.87 3.85 -9.51
CA ALA A 100 2.99 4.43 -10.25
C ALA A 100 3.25 3.70 -11.57
N MET A 101 3.19 2.36 -11.58
CA MET A 101 3.31 1.55 -12.79
C MET A 101 2.18 1.84 -13.78
N LEU A 102 0.93 1.87 -13.31
CA LEU A 102 -0.24 2.15 -14.14
C LEU A 102 -0.18 3.53 -14.81
N LYS A 103 0.31 4.55 -14.08
CA LYS A 103 0.46 5.91 -14.64
C LYS A 103 1.65 6.08 -15.57
N SER A 104 2.70 5.27 -15.41
CA SER A 104 3.92 5.39 -16.23
C SER A 104 3.91 4.45 -17.43
N GLY A 105 3.08 3.40 -17.43
CA GLY A 105 3.12 2.33 -18.43
C GLY A 105 4.41 1.49 -18.37
N LEU A 106 5.27 1.73 -17.37
CA LEU A 106 6.57 1.08 -17.21
C LEU A 106 6.49 -0.01 -16.15
N GLU A 107 7.24 -1.09 -16.36
CA GLU A 107 7.37 -2.15 -15.38
C GLU A 107 8.08 -1.67 -14.11
N HIS A 108 7.83 -2.37 -13.00
CA HIS A 108 8.48 -2.05 -11.73
C HIS A 108 10.00 -2.23 -11.82
N ARG A 109 10.73 -1.13 -11.89
CA ARG A 109 12.18 -1.16 -11.67
C ARG A 109 12.46 -1.11 -10.18
N GLN A 110 13.01 -2.19 -9.62
CA GLN A 110 13.54 -2.12 -8.26
C GLN A 110 14.67 -1.09 -8.23
N PRO A 111 14.67 -0.12 -7.30
CA PRO A 111 15.79 0.78 -7.17
C PRO A 111 17.01 -0.07 -6.80
N VAL A 112 18.02 -0.06 -7.68
CA VAL A 112 19.31 -0.70 -7.42
C VAL A 112 19.86 0.01 -6.19
N ALA A 113 19.98 -0.72 -5.07
CA ALA A 113 20.61 -0.18 -3.88
C ALA A 113 22.09 0.08 -4.23
N GLN A 114 22.49 1.36 -4.18
CA GLN A 114 23.89 1.77 -4.17
C GLN A 114 24.50 1.51 -2.80
#